data_AF-A0A8H4ALP0-F1
#
_entry.id   AF-A0A8H4ALP0-F1
#
_cell.length_a   1.000
_cell.length_b   1.000
_cell.length_c   1.000
_cell.angle_alpha   90.00
_cell.angle_beta   90.00
_cell.angle_gamma   90.00
#
_symmetry.space_group_name_H-M   'P 1'
#
loop_
_entity.id
_entity.type
_entity.pdbx_description
1 polymer ?
#
loop_
_entity_poly.entity_id
_entity_poly.type
_entity_poly.pdbx_seq_one_letter_code
_entity_poly.pdbx_strand_id
1 'polypeptide(L)'
;MFSQRNLGIGRGLDVIYDLQKIEIELVRQLVFEKVYIDTVGETSLYLPPFSYHLELIQVSTRIIEDIRNLIPQEQIQPEQVELMRSSANLQYAFQPSSMDISLDNPSEILSSLEILLCFIKRTPGGNGESFIKDYVNQWSTLSGLIENHEFHNLLNRPLKLKHIISLYELIEGQVANLTIDYIDEIYKEELTPKQREEIENLIDFDTKQPATIVNGKIVKFSAEVFATALKRFIYRFLQTEKQKVTDPLYLYICEPSLHFWPPAISELEDLDDSFPDSLFVNQAFEAYKFVIDQIEYHKQVVSSREQQIQNQLNNPESTRLPPTTPGSQRGPTPRKKPKSRFDML
;
A
#
# COMPACT_ATOMS: atom_id res chain seq x y z
N MET A 1 -38.65 -7.66 58.05
CA MET A 1 -38.88 -6.53 58.98
C MET A 1 -37.51 -6.17 59.57
N PHE A 2 -36.83 -5.15 59.03
CA PHE A 2 -35.40 -4.88 59.31
C PHE A 2 -35.15 -3.72 60.29
N SER A 3 -36.22 -3.02 60.65
CA SER A 3 -36.21 -1.98 61.67
C SER A 3 -36.42 -2.64 63.03
N GLN A 4 -35.41 -2.64 63.88
CA GLN A 4 -35.51 -3.05 65.27
C GLN A 4 -35.69 -1.80 66.13
N ARG A 5 -36.57 -1.86 67.14
CA ARG A 5 -36.75 -0.75 68.08
C ARG A 5 -35.86 -0.98 69.29
N ASN A 6 -35.00 -0.02 69.62
CA ASN A 6 -34.15 -0.11 70.80
C ASN A 6 -34.98 0.21 72.05
N LEU A 7 -35.00 -0.70 73.02
CA LEU A 7 -35.69 -0.51 74.30
C LEU A 7 -34.80 0.19 75.35
N GLY A 8 -33.55 0.53 75.01
CA GLY A 8 -32.66 1.38 75.81
C GLY A 8 -33.12 2.85 75.91
N ILE A 9 -32.43 3.63 76.77
CA ILE A 9 -32.80 4.98 77.25
C ILE A 9 -33.30 5.87 76.09
N GLY A 10 -34.63 5.98 75.97
CA GLY A 10 -35.30 6.63 74.82
C GLY A 10 -36.74 6.20 74.55
N ARG A 11 -37.34 5.30 75.35
CA ARG A 11 -38.74 4.83 75.24
C ARG A 11 -39.14 4.25 73.86
N GLY A 12 -38.21 3.60 73.15
CA GLY A 12 -38.55 2.84 71.93
C GLY A 12 -38.95 3.68 70.73
N LEU A 13 -38.63 4.98 70.71
CA LEU A 13 -38.80 5.87 69.56
C LEU A 13 -37.63 5.82 68.58
N ASP A 14 -36.45 5.35 69.02
CA ASP A 14 -35.28 5.18 68.16
C ASP A 14 -35.36 3.87 67.38
N VAL A 15 -35.56 4.02 66.08
CA VAL A 15 -35.47 2.93 65.11
C VAL A 15 -34.00 2.71 64.79
N ILE A 16 -33.49 1.53 65.13
CA ILE A 16 -32.15 1.10 64.78
C ILE A 16 -32.24 0.15 63.60
N TYR A 17 -31.51 0.48 62.54
CA TYR A 17 -31.37 -0.36 61.36
C TYR A 17 -30.13 -1.23 61.50
N ASP A 18 -30.31 -2.53 61.34
CA ASP A 18 -29.21 -3.47 61.19
C ASP A 18 -28.75 -3.46 59.73
N LEU A 19 -27.81 -2.55 59.44
CA LEU A 19 -27.31 -2.35 58.08
C LEU A 19 -26.63 -3.60 57.52
N GLN A 20 -25.96 -4.40 58.37
CA GLN A 20 -25.30 -5.63 57.93
C GLN A 20 -26.33 -6.67 57.50
N LYS A 21 -27.44 -6.80 58.24
CA LYS A 21 -28.52 -7.71 57.86
C LYS A 21 -29.24 -7.25 56.59
N ILE A 22 -29.48 -5.95 56.46
CA ILE A 22 -30.07 -5.37 55.25
C ILE A 22 -29.14 -5.61 54.05
N GLU A 23 -27.83 -5.37 54.20
CA GLU A 23 -26.82 -5.58 53.17
C GLU A 23 -26.76 -7.05 52.72
N ILE A 24 -26.68 -8.00 53.65
CA ILE A 24 -26.63 -9.43 53.31
C ILE A 24 -27.88 -9.87 52.52
N GLU A 25 -29.06 -9.37 52.91
CA GLU A 25 -30.31 -9.74 52.24
C GLU A 25 -30.44 -9.08 50.86
N LEU A 26 -30.00 -7.82 50.72
CA LEU A 26 -29.93 -7.13 49.43
C LEU A 26 -28.91 -7.76 48.48
N VAL A 27 -27.71 -8.11 48.97
CA VAL A 27 -26.69 -8.81 48.17
C VAL A 27 -27.22 -10.15 47.67
N ARG A 28 -27.91 -10.91 48.53
CA ARG A 28 -28.56 -12.17 48.13
C ARG A 28 -29.66 -12.01 47.09
N GLN A 29 -30.46 -10.94 47.16
CA GLN A 29 -31.56 -10.72 46.21
C GLN A 29 -31.11 -10.07 44.90
N LEU A 30 -30.13 -9.16 44.95
CA LEU A 30 -29.80 -8.27 43.85
C LEU A 30 -28.44 -8.53 43.21
N VAL A 31 -27.54 -9.27 43.85
CA VAL A 31 -26.15 -9.43 43.38
C VAL A 31 -25.78 -10.90 43.21
N PHE A 32 -26.28 -11.77 44.07
CA PHE A 32 -26.01 -13.21 44.01
C PHE A 32 -26.43 -13.79 42.66
N GLU A 33 -25.56 -14.63 42.08
CA GLU A 33 -25.70 -15.25 40.75
C GLU A 33 -25.78 -14.29 39.54
N LYS A 34 -25.53 -12.99 39.73
CA LYS A 34 -25.37 -12.11 38.57
C LYS A 34 -24.07 -12.43 37.83
N VAL A 35 -24.18 -12.47 36.50
CA VAL A 35 -23.04 -12.68 35.60
C VAL A 35 -22.13 -11.46 35.67
N TYR A 36 -20.84 -11.71 35.88
CA TYR A 36 -19.82 -10.68 35.73
C TYR A 36 -19.69 -10.30 34.25
N ILE A 37 -19.99 -9.04 33.92
CA ILE A 37 -19.82 -8.52 32.57
C ILE A 37 -18.38 -8.06 32.45
N ASP A 38 -17.57 -8.88 31.80
CA ASP A 38 -16.17 -8.56 31.55
C ASP A 38 -16.03 -7.59 30.36
N THR A 39 -14.92 -6.87 30.31
CA THR A 39 -14.57 -6.06 29.14
C THR A 39 -14.16 -6.95 27.96
N VAL A 40 -14.35 -6.46 26.75
CA VAL A 40 -14.03 -7.22 25.53
C VAL A 40 -12.52 -7.13 25.27
N GLY A 41 -11.79 -8.21 25.56
CA GLY A 41 -10.34 -8.31 25.30
C GLY A 41 -9.50 -7.35 26.15
N GLU A 42 -8.48 -6.72 25.56
CA GLU A 42 -7.64 -5.70 26.22
C GLU A 42 -8.27 -4.29 26.27
N THR A 43 -9.50 -4.13 25.78
CA THR A 43 -10.16 -2.82 25.77
C THR A 43 -10.82 -2.51 27.12
N SER A 44 -10.95 -1.23 27.48
CA SER A 44 -11.72 -0.80 28.64
C SER A 44 -13.24 -0.77 28.37
N LEU A 45 -13.71 -1.42 27.30
CA LEU A 45 -15.09 -1.33 26.82
C LEU A 45 -15.86 -2.63 27.09
N TYR A 46 -17.09 -2.49 27.55
CA TYR A 46 -18.02 -3.62 27.81
C TYR A 46 -18.78 -4.08 26.56
N LEU A 47 -18.72 -3.29 25.49
CA LEU A 47 -19.31 -3.61 24.19
C LEU A 47 -18.19 -3.58 23.13
N PRO A 48 -18.23 -4.50 22.14
CA PRO A 48 -17.32 -4.39 21.02
C PRO A 48 -17.56 -3.06 20.30
N PRO A 49 -16.53 -2.26 20.00
CA PRO A 49 -16.69 -1.04 19.23
C PRO A 49 -17.32 -1.38 17.88
N PHE A 50 -18.29 -0.57 17.46
CA PHE A 50 -18.83 -0.64 16.11
C PHE A 50 -17.86 0.14 15.22
N SER A 51 -17.24 -0.53 14.27
CA SER A 51 -16.40 0.13 13.29
C SER A 51 -17.27 0.52 12.09
N TYR A 52 -17.37 1.82 11.79
CA TYR A 52 -17.90 2.28 10.50
C TYR A 52 -16.96 1.85 9.37
N HIS A 53 -17.41 1.71 8.12
CA HIS A 53 -16.55 1.23 7.01
C HIS A 53 -15.27 2.04 6.82
N LEU A 54 -15.32 3.37 6.95
CA LEU A 54 -14.12 4.22 6.92
C LEU A 54 -13.19 3.98 8.12
N GLU A 55 -13.72 3.53 9.25
CA GLU A 55 -12.96 3.19 10.46
C GLU A 55 -12.60 1.69 10.52
N LEU A 56 -13.17 0.82 9.66
CA LEU A 56 -13.04 -0.63 9.76
C LEU A 56 -11.57 -1.01 9.65
N ILE A 57 -10.87 -0.54 8.63
CA ILE A 57 -9.43 -0.82 8.44
C ILE A 57 -8.53 0.07 9.30
N GLN A 58 -9.05 1.15 9.88
CA GLN A 58 -8.29 2.04 10.75
C GLN A 58 -8.25 1.54 12.19
N VAL A 59 -9.39 1.09 12.71
CA VAL A 59 -9.49 0.37 13.99
C VAL A 59 -8.89 -1.03 13.86
N SER A 60 -8.85 -1.57 12.64
CA SER A 60 -8.12 -2.80 12.31
C SER A 60 -6.96 -2.52 11.36
N THR A 61 -6.05 -1.60 11.71
CA THR A 61 -4.79 -1.38 10.96
C THR A 61 -4.02 -2.69 10.71
N ARG A 62 -4.25 -3.67 11.59
CA ARG A 62 -3.68 -5.01 11.54
C ARG A 62 -4.61 -6.07 10.93
N ILE A 63 -5.72 -5.74 10.28
CA ILE A 63 -6.62 -6.76 9.68
C ILE A 63 -5.94 -7.58 8.60
N ILE A 64 -5.05 -6.95 7.85
CA ILE A 64 -4.21 -7.63 6.87
C ILE A 64 -3.38 -8.70 7.58
N GLU A 65 -2.75 -8.34 8.70
CA GLU A 65 -1.97 -9.27 9.54
C GLU A 65 -2.84 -10.37 10.15
N ASP A 66 -3.98 -10.01 10.72
CA ASP A 66 -4.92 -10.95 11.33
C ASP A 66 -5.38 -12.01 10.30
N ILE A 67 -5.67 -11.59 9.07
CA ILE A 67 -6.10 -12.50 8.01
C ILE A 67 -4.95 -13.36 7.50
N ARG A 68 -3.72 -12.82 7.39
CA ARG A 68 -2.52 -13.62 7.05
C ARG A 68 -2.28 -14.73 8.07
N ASN A 69 -2.52 -14.45 9.35
CA ASN A 69 -2.40 -15.42 10.42
C ASN A 69 -3.51 -16.48 10.40
N LEU A 70 -4.69 -16.17 9.85
CA LEU A 70 -5.80 -17.12 9.71
C LEU A 70 -5.70 -17.99 8.45
N ILE A 71 -5.32 -17.39 7.32
CA ILE A 71 -5.33 -18.03 5.99
C ILE A 71 -4.06 -17.64 5.24
N PRO A 72 -3.19 -18.60 4.86
CA PRO A 72 -2.03 -18.33 4.03
C PRO A 72 -2.44 -17.60 2.74
N GLN A 73 -1.83 -16.44 2.49
CA GLN A 73 -2.16 -15.59 1.35
C GLN A 73 -1.17 -15.75 0.20
N GLU A 74 -1.67 -15.64 -1.03
CA GLU A 74 -0.92 -15.69 -2.28
C GLU A 74 -1.25 -14.47 -3.15
N GLN A 75 -0.25 -14.02 -3.92
CA GLN A 75 -0.41 -12.98 -4.93
C GLN A 75 -1.30 -13.48 -6.08
N ILE A 76 -2.15 -12.60 -6.62
CA ILE A 76 -2.92 -12.93 -7.82
C ILE A 76 -1.95 -12.94 -9.01
N GLN A 77 -1.94 -14.02 -9.77
CA GLN A 77 -1.02 -14.13 -10.91
C GLN A 77 -1.39 -13.10 -12.00
N PRO A 78 -0.41 -12.50 -12.70
CA PRO A 78 -0.68 -11.49 -13.72
C PRO A 78 -1.64 -11.94 -14.82
N GLU A 79 -1.58 -13.22 -15.18
CA GLU A 79 -2.48 -13.85 -16.16
C GLU A 79 -3.95 -13.87 -15.68
N GLN A 80 -4.17 -14.06 -14.37
CA GLN A 80 -5.50 -14.01 -13.78
C GLN A 80 -6.04 -12.58 -13.72
N VAL A 81 -5.15 -11.60 -13.54
CA VAL A 81 -5.50 -10.16 -13.59
C VAL A 81 -5.84 -9.71 -15.00
N GLU A 82 -5.16 -10.23 -16.02
CA GLU A 82 -5.49 -9.99 -17.43
C GLU A 82 -6.88 -10.52 -17.78
N LEU A 83 -7.24 -11.71 -17.27
CA LEU A 83 -8.60 -12.25 -17.38
C LEU A 83 -9.64 -11.34 -16.71
N MET A 84 -9.20 -10.42 -15.83
CA MET A 84 -10.05 -9.41 -15.23
C MET A 84 -10.39 -8.21 -16.11
N ARG A 85 -9.61 -7.97 -17.18
CA ARG A 85 -9.65 -6.78 -18.03
C ARG A 85 -10.79 -6.75 -19.06
N SER A 86 -11.44 -7.87 -19.34
CA SER A 86 -12.33 -8.04 -20.51
C SER A 86 -13.67 -7.28 -20.47
N SER A 87 -13.86 -6.27 -19.60
CA SER A 87 -15.13 -5.55 -19.47
C SER A 87 -15.06 -4.02 -19.40
N ALA A 88 -13.96 -3.35 -19.78
CA ALA A 88 -13.96 -1.89 -19.87
C ALA A 88 -13.10 -1.38 -21.05
N ASN A 89 -13.78 -0.79 -22.05
CA ASN A 89 -13.15 0.12 -23.01
C ASN A 89 -12.84 1.40 -22.25
N LEU A 90 -11.58 1.85 -22.22
CA LEU A 90 -11.16 3.25 -22.42
C LEU A 90 -9.63 3.32 -22.41
N GLN A 91 -9.09 3.81 -23.52
CA GLN A 91 -7.77 4.43 -23.60
C GLN A 91 -7.86 5.77 -22.85
N TYR A 92 -6.99 6.02 -21.86
CA TYR A 92 -6.25 7.27 -21.65
C TYR A 92 -5.30 7.08 -20.45
N ALA A 93 -4.13 7.69 -20.58
CA ALA A 93 -2.93 7.48 -19.78
C ALA A 93 -3.09 7.87 -18.31
N PHE A 94 -2.62 7.01 -17.39
CA PHE A 94 -1.45 7.20 -16.53
C PHE A 94 -1.17 5.88 -15.80
N GLN A 95 -0.33 5.02 -16.39
CA GLN A 95 0.22 3.84 -15.73
C GLN A 95 1.75 3.86 -15.83
N PRO A 96 2.46 3.83 -14.70
CA PRO A 96 3.74 3.21 -14.62
C PRO A 96 3.57 1.79 -14.05
N SER A 97 3.57 0.82 -14.97
CA SER A 97 3.74 -0.63 -14.79
C SER A 97 2.75 -1.41 -13.90
N SER A 98 1.89 -2.14 -14.62
CA SER A 98 1.13 -3.35 -14.28
C SER A 98 -0.10 -3.21 -13.37
N MET A 99 -1.25 -3.53 -13.97
CA MET A 99 -2.57 -3.82 -13.34
C MET A 99 -3.51 -2.65 -13.02
N ASP A 100 -3.98 -1.93 -14.05
CA ASP A 100 -5.22 -1.17 -13.94
C ASP A 100 -6.35 -2.04 -14.49
N ILE A 101 -7.21 -2.52 -13.60
CA ILE A 101 -8.55 -2.97 -13.96
C ILE A 101 -9.40 -1.72 -13.88
N SER A 102 -9.98 -1.23 -14.96
CA SER A 102 -11.00 -0.19 -14.87
C SER A 102 -12.27 -0.83 -14.33
N LEU A 103 -12.43 -0.89 -13.01
CA LEU A 103 -13.71 -1.21 -12.40
C LEU A 103 -14.56 0.05 -12.38
N ASP A 104 -15.81 -0.09 -12.77
CA ASP A 104 -16.81 0.90 -12.42
C ASP A 104 -16.90 0.93 -10.87
N ASN A 105 -16.96 2.13 -10.30
CA ASN A 105 -17.11 2.40 -8.86
C ASN A 105 -16.21 1.61 -7.89
N PRO A 106 -14.87 1.74 -7.97
CA PRO A 106 -13.93 0.98 -7.14
C PRO A 106 -14.10 1.21 -5.62
N SER A 107 -14.66 2.34 -5.21
CA SER A 107 -14.92 2.67 -3.80
C SER A 107 -16.02 1.80 -3.17
N GLU A 108 -17.08 1.46 -3.91
CA GLU A 108 -18.12 0.55 -3.42
C GLU A 108 -17.63 -0.89 -3.33
N ILE A 109 -16.80 -1.29 -4.30
CA ILE A 109 -16.14 -2.60 -4.31
C ILE A 109 -15.17 -2.70 -3.14
N LEU A 110 -14.38 -1.65 -2.88
CA LEU A 110 -13.50 -1.58 -1.72
C LEU A 110 -14.31 -1.73 -0.43
N SER A 111 -15.39 -0.96 -0.27
CA SER A 111 -16.27 -1.05 0.90
C SER A 111 -16.83 -2.46 1.11
N SER A 112 -17.22 -3.13 0.02
CA SER A 112 -17.70 -4.51 0.06
C SER A 112 -16.61 -5.51 0.45
N LEU A 113 -15.38 -5.31 -0.04
CA LEU A 113 -14.21 -6.09 0.37
C LEU A 113 -13.88 -5.87 1.85
N GLU A 114 -13.94 -4.65 2.35
CA GLU A 114 -13.67 -4.33 3.75
C GLU A 114 -14.62 -5.06 4.69
N ILE A 115 -15.92 -5.06 4.37
CA ILE A 115 -16.93 -5.83 5.12
C ILE A 115 -16.57 -7.33 5.10
N LEU A 116 -16.19 -7.86 3.94
CA LEU A 116 -15.79 -9.26 3.79
C LEU A 116 -14.53 -9.60 4.61
N LEU A 117 -13.48 -8.76 4.56
CA LEU A 117 -12.28 -8.95 5.37
C LEU A 117 -12.62 -8.98 6.87
N CYS A 118 -13.46 -8.05 7.32
CA CYS A 118 -13.88 -7.99 8.71
C CYS A 118 -14.68 -9.22 9.13
N PHE A 119 -15.48 -9.76 8.22
CA PHE A 119 -16.20 -11.00 8.45
C PHE A 119 -15.25 -12.20 8.55
N ILE A 120 -14.29 -12.31 7.61
CA ILE A 120 -13.27 -13.38 7.62
C ILE A 120 -12.51 -13.38 8.95
N LYS A 121 -12.04 -12.21 9.41
CA LYS A 121 -11.36 -12.03 10.71
C LYS A 121 -12.18 -12.56 11.90
N ARG A 122 -13.52 -12.46 11.86
CA ARG A 122 -14.41 -12.84 12.97
C ARG A 122 -14.87 -14.30 12.93
N THR A 123 -14.55 -15.02 11.86
CA THR A 123 -14.86 -16.44 11.70
C THR A 123 -13.61 -17.29 11.93
N PRO A 124 -13.69 -18.61 12.14
CA PRO A 124 -12.52 -19.48 12.35
C PRO A 124 -11.56 -19.60 11.14
N GLY A 125 -11.61 -18.66 10.20
CA GLY A 125 -10.96 -18.77 8.90
C GLY A 125 -11.70 -19.74 7.98
N GLY A 126 -11.75 -19.42 6.69
CA GLY A 126 -12.16 -20.36 5.65
C GLY A 126 -10.96 -21.16 5.14
N ASN A 127 -11.23 -22.25 4.42
CA ASN A 127 -10.17 -22.93 3.68
C ASN A 127 -9.64 -21.99 2.58
N GLY A 128 -8.34 -21.69 2.60
CA GLY A 128 -7.71 -20.80 1.61
C GLY A 128 -7.93 -21.22 0.16
N GLU A 129 -8.20 -22.51 -0.09
CA GLU A 129 -8.48 -23.05 -1.42
C GLU A 129 -9.94 -22.87 -1.88
N SER A 130 -10.86 -22.50 -0.99
CA SER A 130 -12.25 -22.24 -1.31
C SER A 130 -12.39 -20.95 -2.13
N PHE A 131 -13.28 -20.95 -3.12
CA PHE A 131 -13.61 -19.74 -3.86
C PHE A 131 -14.23 -18.70 -2.92
N ILE A 132 -13.88 -17.42 -3.13
CA ILE A 132 -14.41 -16.33 -2.31
C ILE A 132 -15.95 -16.30 -2.42
N LYS A 133 -16.48 -16.51 -3.63
CA LYS A 133 -17.91 -16.64 -3.88
C LYS A 133 -18.58 -17.71 -3.02
N ASP A 134 -17.98 -18.89 -2.96
CA ASP A 134 -18.57 -20.01 -2.21
C ASP A 134 -18.56 -19.71 -0.71
N TYR A 135 -17.51 -19.07 -0.21
CA TYR A 135 -17.46 -18.59 1.16
C TYR A 135 -18.55 -17.56 1.44
N VAL A 136 -18.70 -16.52 0.61
CA VAL A 136 -19.75 -15.49 0.77
C VAL A 136 -21.14 -16.11 0.77
N ASN A 137 -21.40 -17.06 -0.14
CA ASN A 137 -22.69 -17.75 -0.26
C ASN A 137 -23.05 -18.63 0.95
N GLN A 138 -22.06 -19.07 1.74
CA GLN A 138 -22.32 -19.86 2.96
C GLN A 138 -22.92 -19.00 4.08
N TRP A 139 -22.77 -17.68 4.03
CA TRP A 139 -23.16 -16.78 5.10
C TRP A 139 -24.34 -15.90 4.70
N SER A 140 -25.51 -16.13 5.32
CA SER A 140 -26.71 -15.32 5.08
C SER A 140 -26.50 -13.84 5.41
N THR A 141 -25.61 -13.50 6.35
CA THR A 141 -25.25 -12.12 6.70
C THR A 141 -24.56 -11.37 5.56
N LEU A 142 -23.91 -12.08 4.62
CA LEU A 142 -23.20 -11.47 3.49
C LEU A 142 -24.05 -11.40 2.21
N SER A 143 -25.33 -11.77 2.27
CA SER A 143 -26.21 -11.72 1.10
C SER A 143 -26.31 -10.31 0.50
N GLY A 144 -26.23 -9.28 1.34
CA GLY A 144 -26.23 -7.87 0.91
C GLY A 144 -25.02 -7.49 0.06
N LEU A 145 -23.87 -8.18 0.21
CA LEU A 145 -22.71 -7.91 -0.65
C LEU A 145 -22.95 -8.35 -2.10
N ILE A 146 -23.77 -9.39 -2.29
CA ILE A 146 -24.10 -9.94 -3.61
C ILE A 146 -25.06 -9.03 -4.37
N GLU A 147 -25.77 -8.12 -3.68
CA GLU A 147 -26.65 -7.13 -4.32
C GLU A 147 -25.84 -6.10 -5.13
N ASN A 148 -24.58 -5.84 -4.75
CA ASN A 148 -23.68 -5.04 -5.57
C ASN A 148 -23.25 -5.86 -6.80
N HIS A 149 -23.75 -5.47 -7.98
CA HIS A 149 -23.52 -6.20 -9.23
C HIS A 149 -22.04 -6.27 -9.62
N GLU A 150 -21.27 -5.20 -9.38
CA GLU A 150 -19.84 -5.15 -9.70
C GLU A 150 -19.03 -6.05 -8.76
N PHE A 151 -19.33 -6.00 -7.46
CA PHE A 151 -18.73 -6.89 -6.48
C PHE A 151 -19.09 -8.35 -6.76
N HIS A 152 -20.34 -8.65 -7.09
CA HIS A 152 -20.77 -9.99 -7.49
C HIS A 152 -20.03 -10.49 -8.75
N ASN A 153 -19.83 -9.62 -9.74
CA ASN A 153 -19.04 -9.95 -10.94
C ASN A 153 -17.58 -10.24 -10.59
N LEU A 154 -16.99 -9.48 -9.66
CA LEU A 154 -15.66 -9.72 -9.14
C LEU A 154 -15.55 -11.09 -8.45
N LEU A 155 -16.55 -11.46 -7.64
CA LEU A 155 -16.60 -12.75 -6.95
C LEU A 155 -16.78 -13.95 -7.91
N ASN A 156 -17.41 -13.75 -9.07
CA ASN A 156 -17.59 -14.81 -10.08
C ASN A 156 -16.28 -15.21 -10.78
N ARG A 157 -15.20 -14.46 -10.57
CA ARG A 157 -13.88 -14.81 -11.07
C ARG A 157 -13.31 -15.99 -10.28
N PRO A 158 -12.32 -16.74 -10.83
CA PRO A 158 -11.73 -17.90 -10.14
C PRO A 158 -10.76 -17.48 -9.01
N LEU A 159 -11.22 -16.61 -8.11
CA LEU A 159 -10.49 -16.10 -6.96
C LEU A 159 -10.85 -16.91 -5.71
N LYS A 160 -9.82 -17.25 -4.93
CA LYS A 160 -9.91 -18.06 -3.72
C LYS A 160 -9.63 -17.20 -2.49
N LEU A 161 -9.97 -17.68 -1.30
CA LEU A 161 -9.74 -16.96 -0.05
C LEU A 161 -8.27 -16.63 0.20
N LYS A 162 -7.33 -17.44 -0.30
CA LYS A 162 -5.89 -17.11 -0.28
C LYS A 162 -5.51 -15.90 -1.13
N HIS A 163 -6.37 -15.41 -2.02
CA HIS A 163 -6.11 -14.22 -2.84
C HIS A 163 -6.77 -12.96 -2.28
N ILE A 164 -7.48 -13.03 -1.14
CA ILE A 164 -8.36 -11.94 -0.70
C ILE A 164 -7.58 -10.66 -0.36
N ILE A 165 -6.40 -10.78 0.25
CA ILE A 165 -5.57 -9.61 0.56
C ILE A 165 -5.02 -8.99 -0.71
N SER A 166 -4.49 -9.81 -1.62
CA SER A 166 -3.98 -9.35 -2.91
C SER A 166 -5.08 -8.64 -3.73
N LEU A 167 -6.32 -9.12 -3.65
CA LEU A 167 -7.48 -8.47 -4.27
C LEU A 167 -7.79 -7.12 -3.62
N TYR A 168 -7.81 -7.07 -2.29
CA TYR A 168 -8.02 -5.85 -1.53
C TYR A 168 -6.96 -4.78 -1.88
N GLU A 169 -5.68 -5.14 -1.83
CA GLU A 169 -4.58 -4.22 -2.15
C GLU A 169 -4.66 -3.67 -3.59
N LEU A 170 -5.16 -4.48 -4.53
CA LEU A 170 -5.34 -4.07 -5.92
C LEU A 170 -6.46 -3.05 -6.08
N ILE A 171 -7.62 -3.29 -5.46
CA ILE A 171 -8.77 -2.37 -5.52
C ILE A 171 -8.47 -1.09 -4.73
N GLU A 172 -7.87 -1.22 -3.55
CA GLU A 172 -7.38 -0.08 -2.75
C GLU A 172 -6.45 0.79 -3.58
N GLY A 173 -5.50 0.19 -4.30
CA GLY A 173 -4.56 0.92 -5.15
C GLY A 173 -5.24 1.77 -6.22
N GLN A 174 -6.42 1.38 -6.71
CA GLN A 174 -7.21 2.15 -7.66
C GLN A 174 -7.98 3.29 -6.99
N VAL A 175 -8.61 3.03 -5.84
CA VAL A 175 -9.29 4.08 -5.06
C VAL A 175 -8.29 5.16 -4.62
N ALA A 176 -7.07 4.73 -4.23
CA ALA A 176 -5.99 5.64 -3.90
C ALA A 176 -5.61 6.55 -5.08
N ASN A 177 -5.53 6.04 -6.31
CA ASN A 177 -5.25 6.86 -7.50
C ASN A 177 -6.30 7.97 -7.72
N LEU A 178 -7.54 7.76 -7.30
CA LEU A 178 -8.62 8.76 -7.43
C LEU A 178 -8.65 9.78 -6.30
N THR A 179 -8.10 9.43 -5.13
CA THR A 179 -8.31 10.19 -3.89
C THR A 179 -7.04 10.84 -3.34
N ILE A 180 -5.86 10.36 -3.72
CA ILE A 180 -4.57 10.77 -3.13
C ILE A 180 -4.27 12.26 -3.25
N ASP A 181 -4.71 12.91 -4.33
CA ASP A 181 -4.50 14.34 -4.57
C ASP A 181 -5.29 15.24 -3.61
N TYR A 182 -6.35 14.72 -2.99
CA TYR A 182 -7.24 15.44 -2.08
C TYR A 182 -6.79 15.39 -0.61
N ILE A 183 -5.57 14.89 -0.34
CA ILE A 183 -4.99 14.93 1.00
C ILE A 183 -4.82 16.38 1.50
N ASP A 184 -4.90 16.55 2.82
CA ASP A 184 -4.70 17.84 3.50
C ASP A 184 -3.34 18.47 3.14
N GLU A 185 -3.33 19.79 2.94
CA GLU A 185 -2.16 20.59 2.57
C GLU A 185 -1.03 20.50 3.62
N ILE A 186 -1.34 20.15 4.87
CA ILE A 186 -0.31 19.89 5.89
C ILE A 186 0.65 18.75 5.52
N TYR A 187 0.27 17.89 4.56
CA TYR A 187 1.07 16.76 4.09
C TYR A 187 1.72 16.98 2.72
N LYS A 188 1.70 18.23 2.21
CA LYS A 188 2.23 18.63 0.90
C LYS A 188 3.40 19.62 1.00
N GLU A 189 4.18 19.55 2.08
CA GLU A 189 5.36 20.40 2.21
C GLU A 189 6.41 20.04 1.13
N GLU A 190 6.98 21.07 0.50
CA GLU A 190 7.92 20.89 -0.60
C GLU A 190 9.19 20.17 -0.16
N LEU A 191 9.67 19.27 -1.03
CA LEU A 191 10.98 18.63 -0.86
C LEU A 191 12.11 19.60 -1.19
N THR A 192 13.08 19.69 -0.27
CA THR A 192 14.36 20.35 -0.51
C THR A 192 15.18 19.60 -1.58
N PRO A 193 16.12 20.28 -2.26
CA PRO A 193 16.99 19.63 -3.25
C PRO A 193 17.77 18.44 -2.68
N LYS A 194 18.21 18.55 -1.41
CA LYS A 194 18.93 17.47 -0.73
C LYS A 194 18.04 16.24 -0.53
N GLN A 195 16.79 16.43 -0.13
CA GLN A 195 15.84 15.32 0.05
C GLN A 195 15.53 14.61 -1.28
N ARG A 196 15.42 15.37 -2.38
CA ARG A 196 15.24 14.78 -3.73
C ARG A 196 16.43 13.91 -4.11
N GLU A 197 17.65 14.38 -3.89
CA GLU A 197 18.88 13.60 -4.11
C GLU A 197 18.93 12.35 -3.21
N GLU A 198 18.52 12.45 -1.94
CA GLU A 198 18.42 11.29 -1.05
C GLU A 198 17.41 10.26 -1.58
N ILE A 199 16.23 10.69 -2.05
CA ILE A 199 15.22 9.80 -2.68
C ILE A 199 15.76 9.15 -3.96
N GLU A 200 16.40 9.90 -4.85
CA GLU A 200 16.99 9.37 -6.08
C GLU A 200 18.05 8.29 -5.81
N ASN A 201 18.84 8.46 -4.74
CA ASN A 201 19.83 7.48 -4.33
C ASN A 201 19.21 6.21 -3.76
N LEU A 202 18.00 6.29 -3.18
CA LEU A 202 17.28 5.17 -2.58
C LEU A 202 16.52 4.33 -3.60
N ILE A 203 16.22 4.85 -4.79
CA ILE A 203 15.41 4.15 -5.78
C ILE A 203 16.25 3.58 -6.94
N ASP A 204 15.73 2.51 -7.52
CA ASP A 204 16.26 1.80 -8.69
C ASP A 204 15.10 1.58 -9.68
N PHE A 205 15.30 2.01 -10.93
CA PHE A 205 14.31 1.91 -12.00
C PHE A 205 14.48 0.68 -12.88
N ASP A 206 15.63 0.00 -12.80
CA ASP A 206 16.00 -1.09 -13.71
C ASP A 206 15.74 -2.48 -13.09
N THR A 207 15.53 -2.53 -11.77
CA THR A 207 15.32 -3.79 -11.06
C THR A 207 13.90 -4.32 -11.24
N LYS A 208 13.78 -5.64 -11.45
CA LYS A 208 12.50 -6.37 -11.39
C LYS A 208 12.20 -6.91 -9.99
N GLN A 209 13.16 -6.81 -9.08
CA GLN A 209 13.01 -7.25 -7.69
C GLN A 209 12.50 -6.10 -6.84
N PRO A 210 11.82 -6.38 -5.71
CA PRO A 210 11.30 -5.31 -4.85
C PRO A 210 12.38 -4.37 -4.30
N ALA A 211 13.59 -4.89 -4.10
CA ALA A 211 14.75 -4.14 -3.66
C ALA A 211 16.04 -4.82 -4.11
N THR A 212 17.11 -4.03 -4.22
CA THR A 212 18.49 -4.49 -4.38
C THR A 212 19.11 -4.64 -2.99
N ILE A 213 19.37 -5.90 -2.61
CA ILE A 213 19.87 -6.26 -1.28
C ILE A 213 21.33 -6.71 -1.41
N VAL A 214 22.21 -6.14 -0.59
CA VAL A 214 23.64 -6.52 -0.51
C VAL A 214 23.98 -6.81 0.94
N ASN A 215 24.52 -8.00 1.21
CA ASN A 215 24.87 -8.46 2.55
C ASN A 215 23.69 -8.38 3.56
N GLY A 216 22.46 -8.64 3.09
CA GLY A 216 21.26 -8.59 3.91
C GLY A 216 20.69 -7.18 4.16
N LYS A 217 21.35 -6.12 3.67
CA LYS A 217 20.87 -4.74 3.79
C LYS A 217 20.30 -4.23 2.48
N ILE A 218 19.27 -3.40 2.57
CA ILE A 218 18.68 -2.75 1.41
C ILE A 218 19.63 -1.65 0.96
N VAL A 219 20.07 -1.72 -0.29
CA VAL A 219 20.88 -0.65 -0.91
C VAL A 219 19.98 0.29 -1.70
N LYS A 220 19.01 -0.28 -2.44
CA LYS A 220 18.00 0.47 -3.20
C LYS A 220 16.68 -0.25 -3.22
N PHE A 221 15.58 0.49 -3.22
CA PHE A 221 14.23 0.00 -3.47
C PHE A 221 13.91 0.06 -4.96
N SER A 222 13.09 -0.85 -5.48
CA SER A 222 12.42 -0.61 -6.76
C SER A 222 11.60 0.68 -6.66
N ALA A 223 11.71 1.55 -7.65
CA ALA A 223 10.98 2.81 -7.68
C ALA A 223 9.46 2.58 -7.58
N GLU A 224 8.93 1.57 -8.29
CA GLU A 224 7.52 1.18 -8.23
C GLU A 224 7.10 0.70 -6.82
N VAL A 225 7.94 -0.09 -6.16
CA VAL A 225 7.64 -0.61 -4.82
C VAL A 225 7.67 0.51 -3.78
N PHE A 226 8.66 1.40 -3.88
CA PHE A 226 8.76 2.59 -3.03
C PHE A 226 7.55 3.52 -3.20
N ALA A 227 7.17 3.82 -4.44
CA ALA A 227 5.98 4.62 -4.73
C ALA A 227 4.70 3.96 -4.21
N THR A 228 4.59 2.63 -4.29
CA THR A 228 3.44 1.88 -3.78
C THR A 228 3.37 1.96 -2.25
N ALA A 229 4.48 1.81 -1.54
CA ALA A 229 4.53 1.95 -0.09
C ALA A 229 4.11 3.36 0.36
N LEU A 230 4.61 4.41 -0.31
CA LEU A 230 4.20 5.79 -0.06
C LEU A 230 2.71 6.00 -0.33
N LYS A 231 2.19 5.51 -1.45
CA LYS A 231 0.77 5.61 -1.80
C LYS A 231 -0.12 4.97 -0.73
N ARG A 232 0.25 3.77 -0.26
CA ARG A 232 -0.48 3.06 0.80
C ARG A 232 -0.41 3.81 2.13
N PHE A 233 0.77 4.32 2.50
CA PHE A 233 0.93 5.13 3.70
C PHE A 233 0.02 6.37 3.66
N ILE A 234 0.04 7.11 2.55
CA ILE A 234 -0.80 8.30 2.37
C ILE A 234 -2.29 7.92 2.46
N TYR A 235 -2.72 6.90 1.73
CA TYR A 235 -4.12 6.49 1.65
C TYR A 235 -4.65 5.92 2.98
N ARG A 236 -3.92 4.97 3.59
CA ARG A 236 -4.38 4.26 4.80
C ARG A 236 -4.18 5.07 6.08
N PHE A 237 -3.11 5.86 6.15
CA PHE A 237 -2.63 6.42 7.42
C PHE A 237 -2.89 7.93 7.52
N LEU A 238 -2.73 8.69 6.44
CA LEU A 238 -2.85 10.15 6.49
C LEU A 238 -4.25 10.70 6.21
N GLN A 239 -5.15 9.91 5.61
CA GLN A 239 -6.51 10.37 5.31
C GLN A 239 -7.39 10.60 6.55
N THR A 240 -7.00 10.11 7.72
CA THR A 240 -7.94 10.09 8.87
C THR A 240 -7.28 10.33 10.23
N GLU A 241 -5.99 10.02 10.40
CA GLU A 241 -5.27 10.33 11.63
C GLU A 241 -4.48 11.65 11.50
N LYS A 242 -4.58 12.50 12.52
CA LYS A 242 -3.71 13.67 12.64
C LYS A 242 -2.39 13.22 13.24
N GLN A 243 -1.51 12.73 12.38
CA GLN A 243 -0.16 12.37 12.78
C GLN A 243 0.67 13.61 13.08
N LYS A 244 1.74 13.42 13.85
CA LYS A 244 2.69 14.50 14.11
C LYS A 244 3.49 14.74 12.84
N VAL A 245 3.10 15.78 12.12
CA VAL A 245 3.60 16.10 10.77
C VAL A 245 5.12 16.29 10.70
N THR A 246 5.77 16.61 11.82
CA THR A 246 7.22 16.81 11.95
C THR A 246 8.00 15.56 12.34
N ASP A 247 7.34 14.41 12.49
CA ASP A 247 8.03 13.17 12.82
C ASP A 247 8.67 12.56 11.57
N PRO A 248 9.85 11.91 11.69
CA PRO A 248 10.48 11.21 10.58
C PRO A 248 9.54 10.15 9.99
N LEU A 249 9.48 10.10 8.66
CA LEU A 249 8.54 9.24 7.94
C LEU A 249 8.80 7.74 8.19
N TYR A 250 10.08 7.35 8.35
CA TYR A 250 10.48 5.95 8.57
C TYR A 250 9.83 5.33 9.81
N LEU A 251 9.55 6.13 10.85
CA LEU A 251 8.91 5.66 12.08
C LEU A 251 7.54 5.02 11.84
N TYR A 252 6.87 5.41 10.76
CA TYR A 252 5.55 4.91 10.42
C TYR A 252 5.57 4.01 9.19
N ILE A 253 6.23 4.44 8.12
CA ILE A 253 6.19 3.69 6.85
C ILE A 253 6.94 2.35 6.96
N CYS A 254 7.91 2.22 7.87
CA CYS A 254 8.67 0.98 8.07
C CYS A 254 8.03 0.03 9.10
N GLU A 255 6.91 0.40 9.73
CA GLU A 255 6.23 -0.44 10.72
C GLU A 255 5.71 -1.75 10.07
N PRO A 256 6.25 -2.93 10.42
CA PRO A 256 5.94 -4.18 9.71
C PRO A 256 4.47 -4.56 9.78
N SER A 257 3.81 -4.26 10.91
CA SER A 257 2.42 -4.62 11.15
C SER A 257 1.41 -3.87 10.25
N LEU A 258 1.84 -2.77 9.61
CA LEU A 258 0.98 -1.93 8.76
C LEU A 258 1.00 -2.31 7.28
N HIS A 259 1.89 -3.23 6.87
CA HIS A 259 1.83 -3.84 5.53
C HIS A 259 1.89 -2.84 4.36
N PHE A 260 2.64 -1.75 4.51
CA PHE A 260 2.91 -0.83 3.41
C PHE A 260 3.83 -1.45 2.36
N TRP A 261 4.81 -2.23 2.82
CA TRP A 261 5.78 -2.91 1.97
C TRP A 261 5.37 -4.35 1.64
N PRO A 262 5.88 -4.91 0.53
CA PRO A 262 5.80 -6.34 0.25
C PRO A 262 6.51 -7.18 1.34
N PRO A 263 6.09 -8.44 1.57
CA PRO A 263 6.72 -9.32 2.58
C PRO A 263 8.24 -9.44 2.45
N ALA A 264 8.75 -9.46 1.21
CA ALA A 264 10.17 -9.51 0.91
C ALA A 264 11.00 -8.32 1.45
N ILE A 265 10.33 -7.23 1.84
CA ILE A 265 10.93 -6.04 2.42
C ILE A 265 10.52 -5.89 3.89
N SER A 266 9.24 -6.11 4.23
CA SER A 266 8.71 -5.90 5.58
C SER A 266 9.35 -6.79 6.66
N GLU A 267 9.92 -7.94 6.27
CA GLU A 267 10.56 -8.90 7.18
C GLU A 267 12.04 -8.61 7.44
N LEU A 268 12.60 -7.54 6.83
CA LEU A 268 14.00 -7.18 7.01
C LEU A 268 14.20 -6.37 8.30
N GLU A 269 15.15 -6.79 9.14
CA GLU A 269 15.44 -6.18 10.44
C GLU A 269 15.92 -4.72 10.33
N ASP A 270 16.62 -4.36 9.24
CA ASP A 270 17.27 -3.05 9.05
C ASP A 270 16.51 -2.15 8.03
N LEU A 271 15.19 -2.30 7.93
CA LEU A 271 14.38 -1.52 6.98
C LEU A 271 14.40 -0.01 7.31
N ASP A 272 14.35 0.33 8.60
CA ASP A 272 14.41 1.70 9.10
C ASP A 272 15.78 2.35 8.86
N ASP A 273 16.87 1.62 9.13
CA ASP A 273 18.26 2.03 8.85
C ASP A 273 18.52 2.38 7.37
N SER A 274 17.72 1.81 6.48
CA SER A 274 17.83 2.01 5.03
C SER A 274 17.03 3.23 4.54
N PHE A 275 16.27 3.90 5.42
CA PHE A 275 15.39 5.02 5.09
C PHE A 275 15.98 6.36 5.56
N PRO A 276 15.76 7.47 4.82
CA PRO A 276 16.36 8.76 5.17
C PRO A 276 15.67 9.39 6.37
N ASP A 277 16.48 9.80 7.37
CA ASP A 277 16.04 10.57 8.54
C ASP A 277 15.49 11.97 8.18
N SER A 278 15.87 12.48 7.00
CA SER A 278 15.53 13.84 6.59
C SER A 278 14.11 13.98 6.06
N LEU A 279 13.42 12.88 5.77
CA LEU A 279 12.08 12.88 5.18
C LEU A 279 11.03 12.79 6.27
N PHE A 280 10.12 13.76 6.33
CA PHE A 280 9.11 13.88 7.38
C PHE A 280 7.71 13.55 6.86
N VAL A 281 6.76 13.32 7.79
CA VAL A 281 5.37 12.99 7.46
C VAL A 281 4.68 14.07 6.62
N ASN A 282 4.91 15.36 6.89
CA ASN A 282 4.41 16.48 6.09
C ASN A 282 4.87 16.50 4.63
N GLN A 283 5.86 15.70 4.25
CA GLN A 283 6.45 15.66 2.91
C GLN A 283 6.09 14.38 2.14
N ALA A 284 5.28 13.50 2.73
CA ALA A 284 4.98 12.19 2.16
C ALA A 284 4.33 12.29 0.76
N PHE A 285 3.40 13.23 0.56
CA PHE A 285 2.73 13.42 -0.73
C PHE A 285 3.70 13.91 -1.81
N GLU A 286 4.53 14.91 -1.51
CA GLU A 286 5.52 15.42 -2.47
C GLU A 286 6.62 14.39 -2.77
N ALA A 287 6.99 13.54 -1.80
CA ALA A 287 7.86 12.39 -2.03
C ALA A 287 7.22 11.38 -3.00
N TYR A 288 5.96 11.03 -2.79
CA TYR A 288 5.22 10.14 -3.69
C TYR A 288 5.19 10.69 -5.11
N LYS A 289 4.77 11.95 -5.26
CA LYS A 289 4.67 12.62 -6.56
C LYS A 289 6.02 12.70 -7.27
N PHE A 290 7.07 13.08 -6.55
CA PHE A 290 8.42 13.14 -7.09
C PHE A 290 8.87 11.78 -7.65
N VAL A 291 8.65 10.69 -6.92
CA VAL A 291 9.02 9.34 -7.38
C VAL A 291 8.23 8.95 -8.61
N ILE A 292 6.92 9.22 -8.65
CA ILE A 292 6.08 8.94 -9.82
C ILE A 292 6.56 9.70 -11.06
N ASP A 293 6.86 11.00 -10.92
CA ASP A 293 7.38 11.83 -12.00
C ASP A 293 8.71 11.28 -12.54
N GLN A 294 9.60 10.81 -11.65
CA GLN A 294 10.87 10.19 -12.05
C GLN A 294 10.65 8.86 -12.77
N ILE A 295 9.73 8.02 -12.30
CA ILE A 295 9.38 6.76 -12.98
C ILE A 295 8.87 7.03 -14.39
N GLU A 296 7.99 8.02 -14.54
CA GLU A 296 7.44 8.38 -15.86
C GLU A 296 8.55 8.91 -16.78
N TYR A 297 9.38 9.82 -16.28
CA TYR A 297 10.52 10.34 -17.02
C TYR A 297 11.45 9.22 -17.49
N HIS A 298 11.79 8.28 -16.61
CA HIS A 298 12.65 7.14 -16.95
C HIS A 298 12.01 6.28 -18.05
N LYS A 299 10.71 5.99 -17.96
CA LYS A 299 9.97 5.23 -18.98
C LYS A 299 9.98 5.91 -20.36
N GLN A 300 9.81 7.22 -20.40
CA GLN A 300 9.88 8.00 -21.64
C GLN A 300 11.30 7.96 -22.26
N VAL A 301 12.34 8.08 -21.42
CA VAL A 301 13.75 8.00 -21.86
C VAL A 301 14.09 6.62 -22.41
N VAL A 302 13.71 5.55 -21.72
CA VAL A 302 13.95 4.16 -22.16
C VAL A 302 13.23 3.89 -23.48
N SER A 303 11.94 4.23 -23.59
CA SER A 303 11.17 4.03 -24.83
C SER A 303 11.78 4.79 -26.02
N SER A 304 12.23 6.02 -25.80
CA SER A 304 12.90 6.82 -26.84
C SER A 304 14.22 6.18 -27.29
N ARG A 305 14.98 5.60 -26.36
CA ARG A 305 16.25 4.91 -26.65
C ARG A 305 16.02 3.60 -27.42
N GLU A 306 15.00 2.83 -27.04
CA GLU A 306 14.61 1.61 -27.75
C GLU A 306 14.18 1.89 -29.19
N GLN A 307 13.38 2.94 -29.41
CA GLN A 307 13.00 3.39 -30.75
C GLN A 307 14.21 3.82 -31.59
N GLN A 308 15.19 4.51 -31.01
CA GLN A 308 16.43 4.89 -31.71
C GLN A 308 17.26 3.66 -32.10
N ILE A 309 17.38 2.65 -31.23
CA ILE A 309 18.10 1.40 -31.51
C ILE A 309 17.38 0.63 -32.63
N GLN A 310 16.06 0.55 -32.57
CA GLN A 310 15.27 -0.17 -33.56
C GLN A 310 15.28 0.51 -34.94
N ASN A 311 15.30 1.85 -34.97
CA ASN A 311 15.50 2.62 -36.20
C ASN A 311 16.90 2.43 -36.81
N GLN A 312 17.94 2.25 -35.97
CA GLN A 312 19.30 1.94 -36.43
C GLN A 312 19.43 0.51 -36.96
N LEU A 313 18.74 -0.48 -36.36
CA LEU A 313 18.71 -1.85 -36.89
C LEU A 313 17.91 -1.97 -38.19
N ASN A 314 16.81 -1.22 -38.33
CA ASN A 314 15.92 -1.30 -39.48
C ASN A 314 16.44 -0.51 -40.71
N ASN A 315 17.51 0.27 -40.59
CA ASN A 315 18.07 1.04 -41.71
C ASN A 315 19.62 0.98 -41.76
N PRO A 316 20.21 -0.12 -42.25
CA PRO A 316 21.67 -0.30 -42.29
C PRO A 316 22.40 0.55 -43.36
N GLU A 317 21.69 1.31 -44.20
CA GLU A 317 22.31 1.99 -45.36
C GLU A 317 22.89 3.40 -45.12
N SER A 318 22.78 3.98 -43.91
CA SER A 318 23.40 5.29 -43.64
C SER A 318 24.89 5.24 -43.27
N THR A 319 25.53 4.06 -43.30
CA THR A 319 26.98 3.92 -43.04
C THR A 319 27.79 3.55 -44.29
N ARG A 320 27.36 3.97 -45.49
CA ARG A 320 28.26 3.93 -46.67
C ARG A 320 29.09 5.20 -46.73
N LEU A 321 30.36 5.08 -46.35
CA LEU A 321 31.41 6.03 -46.71
C LEU A 321 31.35 6.33 -48.22
N PRO A 322 31.57 7.59 -48.65
CA PRO A 322 31.59 7.92 -50.08
C PRO A 322 32.69 7.12 -50.78
N PRO A 323 32.45 6.64 -52.02
CA PRO A 323 33.42 5.80 -52.72
C PRO A 323 34.66 6.61 -53.10
N THR A 324 35.81 6.23 -52.54
CA THR A 324 37.13 6.61 -53.01
C THR A 324 37.31 6.21 -54.47
N THR A 325 37.68 7.19 -55.30
CA THR A 325 37.95 7.03 -56.73
C THR A 325 39.20 6.16 -56.96
N PRO A 326 39.24 5.22 -57.93
CA PRO A 326 40.40 4.36 -58.15
C PRO A 326 41.56 5.10 -58.82
N GLY A 327 42.78 4.78 -58.37
CA GLY A 327 44.03 5.39 -58.82
C GLY A 327 44.32 5.19 -60.31
N SER A 328 44.77 6.28 -60.95
CA SER A 328 45.40 6.27 -62.26
C SER A 328 46.91 6.07 -62.08
N GLN A 329 47.43 4.96 -62.63
CA GLN A 329 48.86 4.71 -62.77
C GLN A 329 49.52 5.79 -63.64
N ARG A 330 50.57 6.45 -63.15
CA ARG A 330 51.57 7.11 -64.00
C ARG A 330 52.98 6.95 -63.40
N GLY A 331 53.90 6.54 -64.28
CA GLY A 331 55.26 6.07 -64.00
C GLY A 331 56.29 7.14 -63.59
N PRO A 332 57.60 6.80 -63.70
CA PRO A 332 58.64 7.33 -62.84
C PRO A 332 59.09 8.76 -63.18
N THR A 333 59.35 9.53 -62.13
CA THR A 333 59.88 10.91 -62.14
C THR A 333 61.30 11.01 -62.68
N PRO A 334 61.63 12.03 -63.52
CA PRO A 334 63.01 12.43 -63.74
C PRO A 334 63.45 13.50 -62.72
N ARG A 335 64.65 13.31 -62.17
CA ARG A 335 65.38 14.29 -61.34
C ARG A 335 65.60 15.61 -62.10
N LYS A 336 65.32 16.75 -61.46
CA LYS A 336 65.88 18.06 -61.84
C LYS A 336 66.49 18.78 -60.64
N LYS A 337 67.71 19.28 -60.86
CA LYS A 337 68.60 20.03 -59.96
C LYS A 337 67.99 21.39 -59.54
N PRO A 338 68.40 21.97 -58.40
CA PRO A 338 68.02 23.33 -58.04
C PRO A 338 68.90 24.34 -58.80
N LYS A 339 68.28 25.39 -59.34
CA LYS A 339 68.98 26.62 -59.73
C LYS A 339 68.41 27.78 -58.92
N SER A 340 69.32 28.41 -58.19
CA SER A 340 69.24 29.73 -57.57
C SER A 340 68.76 30.81 -58.54
N ARG A 341 67.97 31.77 -58.05
CA ARG A 341 68.24 33.21 -58.24
C ARG A 341 67.38 34.07 -57.32
N PHE A 342 68.05 34.85 -56.47
CA PHE A 342 67.70 36.24 -56.20
C PHE A 342 67.40 36.96 -57.54
N ASP A 343 66.31 37.73 -57.62
CA ASP A 343 66.34 39.15 -58.02
C ASP A 343 64.92 39.68 -58.29
N MET A 344 64.67 40.89 -57.77
CA MET A 344 63.64 41.89 -58.12
C MET A 344 62.21 41.59 -57.66
N LEU A 345 61.55 42.39 -56.82
CA LEU A 345 61.71 43.78 -56.38
C LEU A 345 61.12 43.97 -54.98
#